data_AF-A0A0M3UCE6-F1
#
_entry.id   AF-A0A0M3UCE6-F1
#
_cell.length_a   1.000
_cell.length_b   1.000
_cell.length_c   1.000
_cell.angle_alpha   90.00
_cell.angle_beta   90.00
_cell.angle_gamma   90.00
#
_symmetry.space_group_name_H-M   'P 1'
#
loop_
_entity.id
_entity.type
_entity.pdbx_description
1 polymer ?
#
loop_
_entity_poly.entity_id
_entity_poly.type
_entity_poly.pdbx_seq_one_letter_code
_entity_poly.pdbx_strand_id
1 'polypeptide(L)'
;MARWVDEYRAHRREHRAEVGPSIWEPIHLGTDEDGRPVRVPLMYRNMLLAGEPGAGKSVGLNNIVAHAALATDCRLWLFDGKIVELGLWRGCADRFVANDLSDAISALLDLQSEMDQRYAVLDDERRRKIAPADGVPPVVVVLDELAYFSATAGTKREQEAFSVLVRDLVARGRAAGIIVVAATQRPSADIIPTSLRDLFGYRWAFRCTTDTSSDIVLGHGWASRGHSAASVAPEAKGIGFLLAEGGIPRRIKAAHLSDAQVYALAERAALGRLAAGIALGQDLDDTTAPGGTS
;
A
#
# COMPACT_ATOMS: atom_id res chain seq x y z
N MET A 1 -0.31 13.77 23.58
CA MET A 1 -0.24 12.33 23.25
C MET A 1 -1.16 11.47 24.11
N ALA A 2 -1.03 11.48 25.46
CA ALA A 2 -1.94 10.74 26.36
C ALA A 2 -3.42 11.03 26.08
N ARG A 3 -3.78 12.30 25.89
CA ARG A 3 -5.14 12.73 25.53
C ARG A 3 -5.66 12.14 24.21
N TRP A 4 -4.82 11.99 23.18
CA TRP A 4 -5.20 11.45 21.87
C TRP A 4 -5.33 9.93 21.87
N VAL A 5 -4.42 9.24 22.56
CA VAL A 5 -4.48 7.79 22.78
C VAL A 5 -5.69 7.43 23.67
N ASP A 6 -6.00 8.25 24.68
CA ASP A 6 -7.13 8.06 25.58
C ASP A 6 -8.48 8.38 24.90
N GLU A 7 -8.57 9.45 24.09
CA GLU A 7 -9.74 9.76 23.27
C GLU A 7 -10.00 8.66 22.22
N TYR A 8 -8.96 8.14 21.56
CA TYR A 8 -9.09 7.02 20.61
C TYR A 8 -9.51 5.71 21.30
N ARG A 9 -8.93 5.40 22.46
CA ARG A 9 -9.29 4.22 23.27
C ARG A 9 -10.72 4.30 23.80
N ALA A 10 -11.19 5.48 24.20
CA ALA A 10 -12.55 5.71 24.66
C ALA A 10 -13.58 5.48 23.53
N HIS A 11 -13.33 6.04 22.34
CA HIS A 11 -14.23 5.89 21.19
C HIS A 11 -14.34 4.43 20.69
N ARG A 12 -13.25 3.64 20.74
CA ARG A 12 -13.28 2.24 20.27
C ARG A 12 -13.88 1.23 21.24
N ARG A 13 -13.87 1.47 22.56
CA ARG A 13 -14.46 0.55 23.53
C ARG A 13 -15.98 0.43 23.38
N GLU A 14 -16.63 1.46 22.87
CA GLU A 14 -18.09 1.49 22.67
C GLU A 14 -18.55 0.85 21.34
N HIS A 15 -17.67 0.65 20.36
CA HIS A 15 -18.05 0.32 18.97
C HIS A 15 -17.45 -0.98 18.43
N ARG A 16 -17.05 -1.93 19.29
CA ARG A 16 -16.59 -3.27 18.84
C ARG A 16 -17.77 -4.15 18.40
N ALA A 17 -18.44 -3.77 17.31
CA ALA A 17 -19.20 -4.71 16.50
C ALA A 17 -18.24 -5.41 15.53
N GLU A 18 -18.09 -6.73 15.69
CA GLU A 18 -17.29 -7.61 14.82
C GLU A 18 -17.90 -7.68 13.40
N VAL A 19 -17.37 -6.98 12.39
CA VAL A 19 -17.79 -7.21 10.99
C VAL A 19 -16.66 -6.97 9.95
N GLY A 20 -15.42 -7.35 10.23
CA GLY A 20 -14.32 -7.21 9.25
C GLY A 20 -13.01 -7.89 9.66
N PRO A 21 -12.09 -8.13 8.71
CA PRO A 21 -10.74 -8.62 9.01
C PRO A 21 -9.96 -7.59 9.83
N SER A 22 -8.90 -8.02 10.51
CA SER A 22 -7.93 -7.11 11.14
C SER A 22 -6.73 -6.88 10.24
N ILE A 23 -6.14 -5.67 10.24
CA ILE A 23 -4.88 -5.40 9.54
C ILE A 23 -3.71 -6.22 10.08
N TRP A 24 -3.82 -6.67 11.33
CA TRP A 24 -2.81 -7.50 12.01
C TRP A 24 -2.90 -8.97 11.60
N GLU A 25 -3.97 -9.38 10.95
CA GLU A 25 -4.13 -10.72 10.40
C GLU A 25 -3.45 -10.86 9.03
N PRO A 26 -2.99 -12.06 8.65
CA PRO A 26 -2.42 -12.30 7.33
C PRO A 26 -3.41 -12.02 6.18
N ILE A 27 -2.99 -11.23 5.21
CA ILE A 27 -3.73 -10.93 3.98
C ILE A 27 -3.63 -12.13 3.04
N HIS A 28 -4.76 -12.54 2.46
CA HIS A 28 -4.78 -13.56 1.43
C HIS A 28 -4.41 -12.97 0.06
N LEU A 29 -3.31 -13.45 -0.51
CA LEU A 29 -2.84 -12.97 -1.81
C LEU A 29 -3.29 -13.87 -2.98
N GLY A 30 -3.54 -15.15 -2.72
CA GLY A 30 -3.86 -16.13 -3.77
C GLY A 30 -3.43 -17.54 -3.41
N THR A 31 -3.05 -18.33 -4.41
CA THR A 31 -2.65 -19.74 -4.23
C THR A 31 -1.26 -20.02 -4.80
N ASP A 32 -0.55 -20.98 -4.21
CA ASP A 32 0.71 -21.49 -4.77
C ASP A 32 0.48 -22.59 -5.82
N GLU A 33 1.57 -23.16 -6.33
CA GLU A 33 1.55 -24.22 -7.36
C GLU A 33 0.90 -25.52 -6.89
N ASP A 34 0.85 -25.76 -5.56
CA ASP A 34 0.18 -26.92 -4.96
C ASP A 34 -1.30 -26.62 -4.62
N GLY A 35 -1.79 -25.43 -4.97
CA GLY A 35 -3.15 -24.98 -4.67
C GLY A 35 -3.35 -24.55 -3.21
N ARG A 36 -2.29 -24.41 -2.41
CA ARG A 36 -2.41 -23.97 -1.02
C ARG A 36 -2.59 -22.45 -0.95
N PRO A 37 -3.40 -21.95 0.00
CA PRO A 37 -3.60 -20.51 0.15
C PRO A 37 -2.31 -19.82 0.60
N VAL A 38 -1.92 -18.79 -0.13
CA VAL A 38 -0.80 -17.90 0.20
C VAL A 38 -1.36 -16.73 1.01
N ARG A 39 -0.99 -16.68 2.28
CA ARG A 39 -1.32 -15.58 3.20
C ARG A 39 -0.05 -14.98 3.77
N VAL A 40 0.02 -13.66 3.84
CA VAL A 40 1.20 -12.97 4.38
C VAL A 40 0.80 -11.90 5.40
N PRO A 41 1.50 -11.77 6.54
CA PRO A 41 1.32 -10.63 7.42
C PRO A 41 1.82 -9.37 6.72
N LEU A 42 0.98 -8.34 6.62
CA LEU A 42 1.39 -7.03 6.09
C LEU A 42 2.08 -6.18 7.17
N MET A 43 1.67 -6.34 8.43
CA MET A 43 2.26 -5.58 9.53
C MET A 43 3.78 -5.81 9.65
N TYR A 44 4.48 -4.71 9.84
CA TYR A 44 5.94 -4.60 9.87
C TYR A 44 6.65 -4.98 8.56
N ARG A 45 5.96 -5.11 7.43
CA ARG A 45 6.58 -5.50 6.15
C ARG A 45 6.00 -4.71 4.99
N ASN A 46 6.84 -3.85 4.39
CA ASN A 46 6.48 -3.15 3.16
C ASN A 46 6.46 -4.14 1.98
N MET A 47 5.63 -3.86 0.98
CA MET A 47 5.50 -4.68 -0.23
C MET A 47 5.72 -3.88 -1.50
N LEU A 48 6.48 -4.44 -2.44
CA LEU A 48 6.66 -3.93 -3.80
C LEU A 48 5.97 -4.86 -4.79
N LEU A 49 5.12 -4.35 -5.66
CA LEU A 49 4.48 -5.08 -6.77
C LEU A 49 4.94 -4.49 -8.09
N ALA A 50 5.40 -5.30 -9.02
CA ALA A 50 5.76 -4.79 -10.33
C ALA A 50 5.61 -5.83 -11.44
N GLY A 51 5.38 -5.36 -12.65
CA GLY A 51 5.16 -6.17 -13.84
C GLY A 51 4.48 -5.37 -14.93
N GLU A 52 4.47 -5.87 -16.15
CA GLU A 52 3.93 -5.14 -17.30
C GLU A 52 2.41 -4.93 -17.23
N PRO A 53 1.84 -3.98 -18.00
CA PRO A 53 0.40 -3.80 -18.09
C PRO A 53 -0.33 -5.11 -18.44
N GLY A 54 -1.46 -5.37 -17.76
CA GLY A 54 -2.27 -6.56 -18.00
C GLY A 54 -1.73 -7.87 -17.40
N ALA A 55 -0.60 -7.84 -16.69
CA ALA A 55 -0.03 -9.03 -16.03
C ALA A 55 -0.80 -9.50 -14.78
N GLY A 56 -1.70 -8.68 -14.24
CA GLY A 56 -2.46 -8.96 -13.01
C GLY A 56 -1.99 -8.21 -11.77
N LYS A 57 -1.06 -7.25 -11.91
CA LYS A 57 -0.61 -6.35 -10.83
C LYS A 57 -1.79 -5.67 -10.13
N SER A 58 -2.71 -5.10 -10.90
CA SER A 58 -3.89 -4.39 -10.37
C SER A 58 -4.79 -5.30 -9.54
N VAL A 59 -4.96 -6.56 -9.95
CA VAL A 59 -5.72 -7.56 -9.16
C VAL A 59 -5.02 -7.86 -7.83
N GLY A 60 -3.70 -8.08 -7.86
CA GLY A 60 -2.90 -8.28 -6.65
C GLY A 60 -2.96 -7.10 -5.69
N LEU A 61 -2.87 -5.87 -6.22
CA LEU A 61 -2.99 -4.64 -5.44
C LEU A 61 -4.38 -4.49 -4.82
N ASN A 62 -5.44 -4.74 -5.60
CA ASN A 62 -6.82 -4.67 -5.12
C ASN A 62 -7.11 -5.65 -3.97
N ASN A 63 -6.51 -6.85 -3.97
CA ASN A 63 -6.63 -7.77 -2.82
C ASN A 63 -6.09 -7.15 -1.52
N ILE A 64 -4.97 -6.43 -1.61
CA ILE A 64 -4.33 -5.78 -0.46
C ILE A 64 -5.17 -4.59 0.01
N VAL A 65 -5.61 -3.75 -0.93
CA VAL A 65 -6.44 -2.58 -0.64
C VAL A 65 -7.79 -3.01 -0.06
N ALA A 66 -8.42 -4.06 -0.59
CA ALA A 66 -9.68 -4.59 -0.08
C ALA A 66 -9.56 -5.05 1.37
N HIS A 67 -8.49 -5.79 1.72
CA HIS A 67 -8.25 -6.19 3.11
C HIS A 67 -8.08 -4.98 4.01
N ALA A 68 -7.26 -4.00 3.62
CA ALA A 68 -7.01 -2.80 4.41
C ALA A 68 -8.26 -1.89 4.54
N ALA A 69 -9.07 -1.79 3.49
CA ALA A 69 -10.30 -1.01 3.50
C ALA A 69 -11.35 -1.62 4.45
N LEU A 70 -11.50 -2.95 4.44
CA LEU A 70 -12.40 -3.67 5.35
C LEU A 70 -11.87 -3.71 6.78
N ALA A 71 -10.56 -3.57 6.97
CA ALA A 71 -9.92 -3.51 8.28
C ALA A 71 -10.14 -2.14 8.94
N THR A 72 -11.11 -2.08 9.84
CA THR A 72 -11.43 -0.86 10.60
C THR A 72 -10.40 -0.53 11.69
N ASP A 73 -9.37 -1.35 11.86
CA ASP A 73 -8.26 -1.15 12.80
C ASP A 73 -6.99 -0.58 12.14
N CYS A 74 -7.07 -0.10 10.88
CA CYS A 74 -6.04 0.72 10.24
C CYS A 74 -6.61 1.97 9.56
N ARG A 75 -5.73 2.93 9.27
CA ARG A 75 -5.94 4.05 8.36
C ARG A 75 -5.44 3.68 6.96
N LEU A 76 -6.11 4.19 5.93
CA LEU A 76 -5.80 3.88 4.53
C LEU A 76 -5.47 5.15 3.74
N TRP A 77 -4.25 5.25 3.24
CA TRP A 77 -3.76 6.37 2.43
C TRP A 77 -3.47 5.87 1.01
N LEU A 78 -4.17 6.43 0.03
CA LEU A 78 -4.12 5.98 -1.36
C LEU A 78 -3.53 7.07 -2.25
N PHE A 79 -2.52 6.71 -3.02
CA PHE A 79 -1.90 7.57 -4.02
C PHE A 79 -2.15 6.93 -5.38
N ASP A 80 -3.01 7.57 -6.16
CA ASP A 80 -3.46 7.10 -7.47
C ASP A 80 -2.84 8.00 -8.56
N GLY A 81 -1.77 7.51 -9.19
CA GLY A 81 -1.10 8.16 -10.31
C GLY A 81 -1.75 7.84 -11.67
N LYS A 82 -2.79 6.99 -11.69
CA LYS A 82 -3.49 6.59 -12.92
C LYS A 82 -4.97 6.95 -12.93
N ILE A 83 -5.52 7.50 -11.84
CA ILE A 83 -6.95 7.83 -11.59
C ILE A 83 -7.89 6.61 -11.57
N VAL A 84 -7.57 5.54 -12.30
CA VAL A 84 -8.49 4.45 -12.61
C VAL A 84 -8.36 3.24 -11.68
N GLU A 85 -7.23 3.06 -10.98
CA GLU A 85 -6.95 1.81 -10.25
C GLU A 85 -7.41 1.87 -8.79
N LEU A 86 -7.26 3.03 -8.13
CA LEU A 86 -7.63 3.19 -6.72
C LEU A 86 -8.86 4.08 -6.51
N GLY A 87 -9.32 4.81 -7.53
CA GLY A 87 -10.47 5.71 -7.45
C GLY A 87 -11.74 5.09 -6.86
N LEU A 88 -11.98 3.80 -7.10
CA LEU A 88 -13.13 3.07 -6.53
C LEU A 88 -13.06 2.92 -5.00
N TRP A 89 -11.85 2.98 -4.42
CA TRP A 89 -11.61 2.90 -2.98
C TRP A 89 -11.57 4.28 -2.32
N ARG A 90 -11.81 5.38 -3.05
CA ARG A 90 -11.75 6.75 -2.51
C ARG A 90 -12.62 6.91 -1.27
N GLY A 91 -13.86 6.39 -1.30
CA GLY A 91 -14.77 6.42 -0.15
C GLY A 91 -14.33 5.59 1.06
N CYS A 92 -13.23 4.85 0.97
CA CYS A 92 -12.63 4.11 2.10
C CYS A 92 -11.36 4.78 2.64
N ALA A 93 -10.81 5.77 1.92
CA ALA A 93 -9.50 6.33 2.22
C ALA A 93 -9.58 7.43 3.28
N ASP A 94 -8.64 7.41 4.22
CA ASP A 94 -8.36 8.51 5.14
C ASP A 94 -7.69 9.68 4.39
N ARG A 95 -6.88 9.38 3.38
CA ARG A 95 -6.28 10.35 2.44
C ARG A 95 -6.25 9.75 1.05
N PHE A 96 -6.78 10.47 0.07
CA PHE A 96 -6.71 10.11 -1.35
C PHE A 96 -5.96 11.20 -2.10
N VAL A 97 -4.84 10.86 -2.72
CA VAL A 97 -4.04 11.74 -3.56
C VAL A 97 -4.22 11.31 -5.01
N ALA A 98 -4.68 12.22 -5.87
CA ALA A 98 -5.02 11.95 -7.25
C ALA A 98 -4.17 12.79 -8.19
N ASN A 99 -3.27 12.16 -8.96
CA ASN A 99 -2.53 12.80 -10.06
C ASN A 99 -1.87 14.17 -9.77
N ASP A 100 -1.56 14.48 -8.51
CA ASP A 100 -0.89 15.72 -8.11
C ASP A 100 0.35 15.37 -7.28
N LEU A 101 1.53 15.74 -7.79
CA LEU A 101 2.80 15.45 -7.14
C LEU A 101 3.05 16.36 -5.93
N SER A 102 2.59 17.60 -5.97
CA SER A 102 2.72 18.52 -4.83
C SER A 102 1.87 18.03 -3.66
N ASP A 103 0.64 17.59 -3.95
CA ASP A 103 -0.22 16.96 -2.96
C ASP A 103 0.39 15.66 -2.43
N ALA A 104 0.95 14.82 -3.32
CA ALA A 104 1.64 13.59 -2.91
C ALA A 104 2.81 13.88 -1.95
N ILE A 105 3.61 14.91 -2.23
CA ILE A 105 4.72 15.33 -1.36
C ILE A 105 4.18 15.83 -0.01
N SER A 106 3.12 16.65 0.00
CA SER A 106 2.49 17.13 1.22
C SER A 106 2.00 15.97 2.08
N ALA A 107 1.28 15.02 1.49
CA ALA A 107 0.79 13.84 2.18
C ALA A 107 1.94 12.97 2.75
N LEU A 108 3.04 12.82 2.02
CA LEU A 108 4.21 12.09 2.53
C LEU A 108 4.92 12.82 3.68
N LEU A 109 4.95 14.15 3.68
CA LEU A 109 5.47 14.96 4.80
C LEU A 109 4.61 14.81 6.05
N ASP A 110 3.29 14.73 5.90
CA ASP A 110 2.37 14.45 7.02
C ASP A 110 2.64 13.06 7.60
N LEU A 111 2.83 12.05 6.74
CA LEU A 111 3.20 10.69 7.17
C LEU A 111 4.56 10.64 7.86
N GLN A 112 5.54 11.41 7.39
CA GLN A 112 6.85 11.50 8.04
C GLN A 112 6.73 12.16 9.42
N SER A 113 5.93 13.21 9.54
CA SER A 113 5.67 13.88 10.82
C SER A 113 4.97 12.94 11.82
N GLU A 114 3.96 12.18 11.37
CA GLU A 114 3.32 11.13 12.17
C GLU A 114 4.31 10.04 12.58
N MET A 115 5.17 9.60 11.66
CA MET A 115 6.22 8.61 11.93
C MET A 115 7.15 9.05 13.06
N ASP A 116 7.65 10.28 12.98
CA ASP A 116 8.60 10.83 13.95
C ASP A 116 7.93 11.01 15.33
N GLN A 117 6.65 11.43 15.36
CA GLN A 117 5.87 11.50 16.60
C GLN A 117 5.70 10.11 17.26
N ARG A 118 5.38 9.07 16.47
CA ARG A 118 5.26 7.70 16.98
C ARG A 118 6.60 7.18 17.50
N TYR A 119 7.72 7.52 16.85
CA TYR A 119 9.05 7.16 17.33
C TYR A 119 9.41 7.84 18.65
N ALA A 120 9.04 9.11 18.84
CA ALA A 120 9.23 9.78 20.13
C ALA A 120 8.52 9.05 21.28
N VAL A 121 7.28 8.60 21.06
CA VAL A 121 6.55 7.79 22.05
C VAL A 121 7.23 6.45 22.32
N LEU A 122 7.66 5.77 21.25
CA LEU A 122 8.35 4.48 21.38
C LEU A 122 9.66 4.62 22.17
N ASP A 123 10.42 5.69 21.96
CA ASP A 123 11.65 5.97 22.69
C ASP A 123 11.38 6.25 24.17
N ASP A 124 10.40 7.12 24.48
CA ASP A 124 9.96 7.43 25.85
C ASP A 124 9.52 6.16 26.60
N GLU A 125 8.82 5.24 25.92
CA GLU A 125 8.38 3.95 26.48
C GLU A 125 9.46 2.85 26.41
N ARG A 126 10.65 3.12 25.86
CA ARG A 126 11.74 2.15 25.61
C ARG A 126 11.32 0.93 24.78
N ARG A 127 10.45 1.15 23.81
CA ARG A 127 9.93 0.14 22.89
C ARG A 127 10.49 0.35 21.49
N ARG A 128 10.56 -0.73 20.71
CA ARG A 128 11.14 -0.70 19.36
C ARG A 128 10.11 -0.66 18.23
N LYS A 129 8.84 -0.90 18.53
CA LYS A 129 7.75 -0.94 17.56
C LYS A 129 6.41 -0.82 18.25
N ILE A 130 5.44 -0.28 17.50
CA ILE A 130 4.03 -0.32 17.92
C ILE A 130 3.53 -1.76 17.93
N ALA A 131 2.48 -2.05 18.68
CA ALA A 131 1.82 -3.34 18.82
C ALA A 131 0.29 -3.14 18.84
N PRO A 132 -0.51 -4.18 18.57
CA PRO A 132 -1.97 -4.06 18.58
C PRO A 132 -2.53 -3.47 19.89
N ALA A 133 -1.89 -3.80 21.03
CA ALA A 133 -2.29 -3.35 22.36
C ALA A 133 -2.16 -1.83 22.59
N ASP A 134 -1.40 -1.13 21.74
CA ASP A 134 -1.20 0.31 21.88
C ASP A 134 -2.48 1.08 21.58
N GLY A 135 -3.35 0.50 20.75
CA GLY A 135 -4.53 1.17 20.23
C GLY A 135 -4.19 2.26 19.22
N VAL A 136 -2.95 2.33 18.73
CA VAL A 136 -2.57 3.25 17.64
C VAL A 136 -2.83 2.55 16.31
N PRO A 137 -3.73 3.05 15.45
CA PRO A 137 -4.03 2.40 14.18
C PRO A 137 -2.81 2.47 13.24
N PRO A 138 -2.35 1.35 12.67
CA PRO A 138 -1.40 1.36 11.58
C PRO A 138 -1.93 2.18 10.40
N VAL A 139 -1.03 2.75 9.62
CA VAL A 139 -1.35 3.45 8.37
C VAL A 139 -0.86 2.60 7.21
N VAL A 140 -1.77 2.14 6.35
CA VAL A 140 -1.44 1.46 5.10
C VAL A 140 -1.37 2.51 4.00
N VAL A 141 -0.18 2.69 3.44
CA VAL A 141 0.12 3.65 2.38
C VAL A 141 0.26 2.88 1.07
N VAL A 142 -0.63 3.12 0.11
CA VAL A 142 -0.65 2.43 -1.17
C VAL A 142 -0.31 3.39 -2.29
N LEU A 143 0.76 3.09 -3.04
CA LEU A 143 1.19 3.80 -4.24
C LEU A 143 0.91 2.90 -5.44
N ASP A 144 -0.07 3.21 -6.30
CA ASP A 144 -0.45 2.33 -7.41
C ASP A 144 0.57 2.30 -8.57
N GLU A 145 1.24 3.43 -8.79
CA GLU A 145 2.20 3.67 -9.85
C GLU A 145 3.31 4.61 -9.40
N LEU A 146 4.34 4.03 -8.77
CA LEU A 146 5.53 4.75 -8.30
C LEU A 146 6.16 5.61 -9.40
N ALA A 147 6.23 5.09 -10.64
CA ALA A 147 6.84 5.79 -11.77
C ALA A 147 6.14 7.09 -12.17
N TYR A 148 4.84 7.22 -11.87
CA TYR A 148 4.12 8.45 -12.13
C TYR A 148 4.70 9.59 -11.30
N PHE A 149 4.74 9.41 -9.98
CA PHE A 149 5.21 10.43 -9.05
C PHE A 149 6.75 10.59 -9.02
N SER A 150 7.50 9.51 -9.27
CA SER A 150 8.96 9.54 -9.18
C SER A 150 9.68 9.93 -10.48
N ALA A 151 8.99 9.94 -11.62
CA ALA A 151 9.64 10.15 -12.92
C ALA A 151 8.80 10.82 -14.02
N THR A 152 7.49 11.00 -13.81
CA THR A 152 6.58 11.50 -14.86
C THR A 152 5.97 12.86 -14.50
N ALA A 153 5.36 12.96 -13.33
CA ALA A 153 4.66 14.16 -12.87
C ALA A 153 5.63 15.22 -12.34
N GLY A 154 5.24 16.49 -12.43
CA GLY A 154 5.96 17.63 -11.87
C GLY A 154 7.41 17.81 -12.35
N THR A 155 8.17 18.57 -11.58
CA THR A 155 9.58 18.90 -11.85
C THR A 155 10.51 17.81 -11.30
N LYS A 156 11.75 17.76 -11.81
CA LYS A 156 12.78 16.84 -11.31
C LYS A 156 13.03 16.98 -9.80
N ARG A 157 12.93 18.21 -9.27
CA ARG A 157 13.12 18.49 -7.85
C ARG A 157 12.00 17.90 -6.99
N GLU A 158 10.76 17.99 -7.46
CA GLU A 158 9.60 17.38 -6.80
C GLU A 158 9.68 15.85 -6.87
N GLN A 159 10.05 15.30 -8.03
CA GLN A 159 10.25 13.85 -8.21
C GLN A 159 11.32 13.29 -7.26
N GLU A 160 12.43 14.02 -7.10
CA GLU A 160 13.48 13.68 -6.14
C GLU A 160 12.98 13.77 -4.70
N ALA A 161 12.27 14.85 -4.33
CA ALA A 161 11.69 15.01 -3.00
C ALA A 161 10.71 13.86 -2.67
N PHE A 162 9.81 13.52 -3.59
CA PHE A 162 8.90 12.37 -3.46
C PHE A 162 9.68 11.06 -3.24
N SER A 163 10.70 10.80 -4.07
CA SER A 163 11.51 9.58 -3.97
C SER A 163 12.26 9.47 -2.65
N VAL A 164 12.78 10.59 -2.12
CA VAL A 164 13.43 10.66 -0.81
C VAL A 164 12.44 10.35 0.32
N LEU A 165 11.23 10.93 0.27
CA LEU A 165 10.20 10.72 1.29
C LEU A 165 9.68 9.26 1.28
N VAL A 166 9.38 8.70 0.11
CA VAL A 166 8.98 7.28 0.00
C VAL A 166 10.07 6.38 0.56
N ARG A 167 11.34 6.62 0.21
CA ARG A 167 12.46 5.82 0.71
C ARG A 167 12.56 5.88 2.24
N ASP A 168 12.37 7.06 2.83
CA ASP A 168 12.39 7.23 4.29
C ASP A 168 11.27 6.46 4.99
N LEU A 169 10.03 6.55 4.47
CA LEU A 169 8.90 5.76 4.99
C LEU A 169 9.13 4.25 4.84
N VAL A 170 9.67 3.78 3.73
CA VAL A 170 9.96 2.34 3.55
C VAL A 170 11.09 1.90 4.51
N ALA A 171 12.09 2.75 4.76
CA ALA A 171 13.21 2.44 5.65
C ALA A 171 12.81 2.42 7.13
N ARG A 172 12.08 3.44 7.60
CA ARG A 172 11.79 3.67 9.02
C ARG A 172 10.33 3.42 9.40
N GLY A 173 9.36 3.53 8.50
CA GLY A 173 7.94 3.56 8.82
C GLY A 173 7.39 2.29 9.48
N ARG A 174 7.92 1.11 9.12
CA ARG A 174 7.32 -0.18 9.48
C ARG A 174 7.15 -0.38 10.99
N ALA A 175 8.12 0.07 11.81
CA ALA A 175 8.08 -0.12 13.26
C ALA A 175 7.16 0.89 13.95
N ALA A 176 7.00 2.09 13.36
CA ALA A 176 6.00 3.07 13.73
C ALA A 176 4.58 2.70 13.22
N GLY A 177 4.44 1.59 12.49
CA GLY A 177 3.16 1.12 11.95
C GLY A 177 2.71 1.84 10.69
N ILE A 178 3.62 2.47 9.95
CA ILE A 178 3.36 2.99 8.61
C ILE A 178 3.88 1.95 7.62
N ILE A 179 2.98 1.31 6.90
CA ILE A 179 3.28 0.20 5.99
C ILE A 179 3.06 0.65 4.55
N VAL A 180 4.12 0.61 3.75
CA VAL A 180 4.11 1.03 2.36
C VAL A 180 3.90 -0.17 1.43
N VAL A 181 2.90 -0.08 0.58
CA VAL A 181 2.63 -0.98 -0.54
C VAL A 181 2.83 -0.16 -1.82
N ALA A 182 3.96 -0.35 -2.49
CA ALA A 182 4.28 0.34 -3.72
C ALA A 182 4.07 -0.57 -4.92
N ALA A 183 3.51 -0.03 -6.00
CA ALA A 183 3.31 -0.74 -7.24
C ALA A 183 3.83 0.06 -8.44
N THR A 184 4.30 -0.61 -9.49
CA THR A 184 4.65 0.04 -10.75
C THR A 184 4.52 -0.89 -11.95
N GLN A 185 4.14 -0.35 -13.10
CA GLN A 185 4.18 -1.08 -14.37
C GLN A 185 5.51 -0.97 -15.11
N ARG A 186 6.44 -0.15 -14.60
CA ARG A 186 7.78 0.06 -15.16
C ARG A 186 8.85 -0.50 -14.22
N PRO A 187 9.17 -1.81 -14.30
CA PRO A 187 10.27 -2.39 -13.55
C PRO A 187 11.62 -1.98 -14.15
N SER A 188 12.05 -0.75 -13.87
CA SER A 188 13.33 -0.18 -14.30
C SER A 188 14.10 0.41 -13.11
N ALA A 189 15.44 0.42 -13.19
CA ALA A 189 16.30 0.79 -12.06
C ALA A 189 16.24 2.29 -11.68
N ASP A 190 15.80 3.15 -12.61
CA ASP A 190 15.47 4.56 -12.36
C ASP A 190 14.21 4.73 -11.52
N ILE A 191 13.25 3.79 -11.60
CA ILE A 191 12.01 3.82 -10.80
C ILE A 191 12.20 3.06 -9.49
N ILE A 192 12.80 1.87 -9.56
CA ILE A 192 13.07 1.01 -8.41
C ILE A 192 14.58 0.84 -8.27
N PRO A 193 15.29 1.83 -7.71
CA PRO A 193 16.71 1.66 -7.44
C PRO A 193 16.90 0.54 -6.42
N THR A 194 18.02 -0.18 -6.53
CA THR A 194 18.40 -1.26 -5.59
C THR A 194 18.27 -0.85 -4.12
N SER A 195 18.66 0.40 -3.80
CA SER A 195 18.60 0.97 -2.45
C SER A 195 17.18 1.15 -1.90
N LEU A 196 16.18 1.21 -2.78
CA LEU A 196 14.76 1.23 -2.42
C LEU A 196 14.18 -0.19 -2.42
N ARG A 197 14.45 -0.97 -3.48
CA ARG A 197 13.99 -2.36 -3.64
C ARG A 197 14.27 -3.20 -2.40
N ASP A 198 15.51 -3.14 -1.90
CA ASP A 198 15.97 -4.04 -0.84
C ASP A 198 15.41 -3.67 0.54
N LEU A 199 14.73 -2.52 0.67
CA LEU A 199 13.98 -2.15 1.88
C LEU A 199 12.58 -2.80 1.94
N PHE A 200 12.07 -3.34 0.82
CA PHE A 200 10.79 -4.04 0.79
C PHE A 200 10.95 -5.49 1.25
N GLY A 201 10.25 -5.82 2.34
CA GLY A 201 10.23 -7.16 2.94
C GLY A 201 9.43 -8.18 2.13
N TYR A 202 8.54 -7.72 1.25
CA TYR A 202 7.94 -8.52 0.19
C TYR A 202 8.13 -7.88 -1.17
N ARG A 203 8.42 -8.71 -2.18
CA ARG A 203 8.54 -8.27 -3.58
C ARG A 203 7.76 -9.25 -4.43
N TRP A 204 6.77 -8.76 -5.16
CA TRP A 204 5.91 -9.56 -6.01
C TRP A 204 6.08 -9.13 -7.47
N ALA A 205 6.85 -9.93 -8.20
CA ALA A 205 7.05 -9.74 -9.63
C ALA A 205 5.97 -10.48 -10.42
N PHE A 206 5.02 -9.74 -10.97
CA PHE A 206 4.14 -10.23 -12.04
C PHE A 206 4.92 -10.31 -13.35
N ARG A 207 4.30 -10.88 -14.38
CA ARG A 207 4.91 -11.03 -15.72
C ARG A 207 5.70 -9.78 -16.13
N CYS A 208 6.95 -10.01 -16.52
CA CYS A 208 7.88 -8.99 -16.97
C CYS A 208 8.33 -9.28 -18.40
N THR A 209 8.78 -8.27 -19.14
CA THR A 209 9.25 -8.43 -20.52
C THR A 209 10.58 -9.17 -20.62
N THR A 210 11.43 -9.06 -19.59
CA THR A 210 12.80 -9.61 -19.58
C THR A 210 13.20 -10.13 -18.20
N ASP A 211 14.19 -11.03 -18.18
CA ASP A 211 14.84 -11.50 -16.94
C ASP A 211 15.42 -10.34 -16.12
N THR A 212 16.01 -9.35 -16.80
CA THR A 212 16.52 -8.14 -16.16
C THR A 212 15.41 -7.38 -15.43
N SER A 213 14.25 -7.20 -16.07
CA SER A 213 13.09 -6.57 -15.43
C SER A 213 12.56 -7.39 -14.26
N SER A 214 12.58 -8.71 -14.34
CA SER A 214 12.24 -9.59 -13.21
C SER A 214 13.20 -9.36 -12.02
N ASP A 215 14.51 -9.33 -12.28
CA ASP A 215 15.55 -9.13 -11.26
C ASP A 215 15.55 -7.70 -10.67
N ILE A 216 15.06 -6.70 -11.40
CA ILE A 216 14.82 -5.36 -10.85
C ILE A 216 13.80 -5.41 -9.71
N VAL A 217 12.81 -6.31 -9.79
CA VAL A 217 11.78 -6.47 -8.75
C VAL A 217 12.25 -7.45 -7.67
N LEU A 218 12.67 -8.65 -8.04
CA LEU A 218 13.00 -9.73 -7.10
C LEU A 218 14.35 -9.53 -6.44
N GLY A 219 15.30 -8.88 -7.10
CA GLY A 219 16.70 -8.87 -6.71
C GLY A 219 17.59 -9.58 -7.71
N HIS A 220 18.85 -9.17 -7.78
CA HIS A 220 19.80 -9.67 -8.77
C HIS A 220 20.05 -11.18 -8.66
N GLY A 221 20.01 -11.87 -9.81
CA GLY A 221 20.41 -13.26 -9.97
C GLY A 221 19.33 -14.27 -9.59
N TRP A 222 18.06 -13.86 -9.47
CA TRP A 222 16.96 -14.82 -9.28
C TRP A 222 16.54 -15.45 -10.60
N ALA A 223 16.52 -14.68 -11.69
CA ALA A 223 16.21 -15.20 -13.01
C ALA A 223 17.15 -16.34 -13.43
N SER A 224 18.46 -16.19 -13.24
CA SER A 224 19.45 -17.23 -13.54
C SER A 224 19.33 -18.48 -12.65
N ARG A 225 18.64 -18.36 -11.51
CA ARG A 225 18.31 -19.47 -10.60
C ARG A 225 16.93 -20.09 -10.89
N GLY A 226 16.31 -19.74 -12.02
CA GLY A 226 15.01 -20.27 -12.44
C GLY A 226 13.80 -19.52 -11.90
N HIS A 227 14.00 -18.41 -11.18
CA HIS A 227 12.93 -17.59 -10.64
C HIS A 227 12.79 -16.29 -11.45
N SER A 228 12.27 -16.43 -12.67
CA SER A 228 12.05 -15.28 -13.55
C SER A 228 10.57 -15.05 -13.84
N ALA A 229 10.08 -13.84 -13.55
CA ALA A 229 8.76 -13.42 -13.96
C ALA A 229 8.62 -13.24 -15.49
N ALA A 230 9.71 -13.22 -16.25
CA ALA A 230 9.66 -13.23 -17.72
C ALA A 230 9.28 -14.61 -18.28
N SER A 231 9.39 -15.67 -17.47
CA SER A 231 8.91 -17.01 -17.85
C SER A 231 7.38 -17.18 -17.75
N VAL A 232 6.67 -16.18 -17.19
CA VAL A 232 5.21 -16.24 -17.05
C VAL A 232 4.56 -16.01 -18.41
N ALA A 233 3.77 -16.97 -18.88
CA ALA A 233 3.07 -16.89 -20.17
C ALA A 233 2.10 -15.69 -20.26
N PRO A 234 1.90 -15.09 -21.45
CA PRO A 234 1.00 -13.95 -21.64
C PRO A 234 -0.46 -14.20 -21.21
N GLU A 235 -0.92 -15.43 -21.33
CA GLU A 235 -2.29 -15.85 -21.01
C GLU A 235 -2.47 -16.11 -19.50
N ALA A 236 -1.36 -16.33 -18.79
CA ALA A 236 -1.34 -16.67 -17.38
C ALA A 236 -1.45 -15.42 -16.47
N LYS A 237 -2.51 -14.63 -16.66
CA LYS A 237 -2.76 -13.42 -15.87
C LYS A 237 -2.85 -13.72 -14.37
N GLY A 238 -2.29 -12.81 -13.57
CA GLY A 238 -2.25 -12.92 -12.11
C GLY A 238 -1.19 -13.86 -11.57
N ILE A 239 -0.45 -14.58 -12.42
CA ILE A 239 0.70 -15.37 -11.98
C ILE A 239 1.92 -14.46 -11.82
N GLY A 240 2.65 -14.64 -10.73
CA GLY A 240 3.90 -13.95 -10.46
C GLY A 240 4.77 -14.70 -9.45
N PHE A 241 5.95 -14.17 -9.19
CA PHE A 241 6.87 -14.66 -8.18
C PHE A 241 6.84 -13.74 -6.96
N LEU A 242 6.48 -14.29 -5.81
CA LEU A 242 6.50 -13.60 -4.53
C LEU A 242 7.76 -14.00 -3.76
N LEU A 243 8.63 -13.03 -3.52
CA LEU A 243 9.77 -13.13 -2.63
C LEU A 243 9.42 -12.51 -1.27
N ALA A 244 9.62 -13.29 -0.20
CA ALA A 244 9.66 -12.79 1.17
C ALA A 244 11.12 -12.57 1.58
N GLU A 245 11.38 -11.60 2.46
CA GLU A 245 12.69 -11.30 3.02
C GLU A 245 13.40 -12.56 3.53
N GLY A 246 14.65 -12.76 3.10
CA GLY A 246 15.47 -13.92 3.44
C GLY A 246 15.03 -15.25 2.81
N GLY A 247 13.96 -15.25 2.00
CA GLY A 247 13.42 -16.44 1.36
C GLY A 247 13.88 -16.63 -0.09
N ILE A 248 13.18 -17.55 -0.77
CA ILE A 248 13.31 -17.85 -2.20
C ILE A 248 11.99 -17.43 -2.88
N PRO A 249 12.01 -16.87 -4.11
CA PRO A 249 10.79 -16.50 -4.80
C PRO A 249 9.90 -17.73 -5.04
N ARG A 250 8.63 -17.63 -4.66
CA ARG A 250 7.63 -18.68 -4.90
C ARG A 250 6.68 -18.22 -5.99
N ARG A 251 6.37 -19.11 -6.92
CA ARG A 251 5.36 -18.84 -7.93
C ARG A 251 3.98 -18.92 -7.29
N ILE A 252 3.18 -17.87 -7.47
CA ILE A 252 1.83 -17.78 -6.92
C ILE A 252 0.88 -17.20 -7.97
N LYS A 253 -0.40 -17.59 -7.90
CA LYS A 253 -1.48 -17.01 -8.67
C LYS A 253 -2.31 -16.11 -7.76
N ALA A 254 -2.43 -14.83 -8.10
CA ALA A 254 -3.21 -13.87 -7.36
C ALA A 254 -4.68 -14.30 -7.25
N ALA A 255 -5.29 -14.10 -6.08
CA ALA A 255 -6.73 -14.23 -5.92
C ALA A 255 -7.42 -13.24 -6.85
N HIS A 256 -8.43 -13.69 -7.59
CA HIS A 256 -9.13 -12.85 -8.55
C HIS A 256 -10.41 -12.32 -7.93
N LEU A 257 -10.50 -10.99 -7.83
CA LEU A 257 -11.75 -10.28 -7.56
C LEU A 257 -12.25 -9.73 -8.90
N SER A 258 -13.49 -10.03 -9.27
CA SER A 258 -14.13 -9.35 -10.40
C SER A 258 -14.43 -7.90 -10.05
N ASP A 259 -14.56 -7.04 -11.05
CA ASP A 259 -14.88 -5.61 -10.82
C ASP A 259 -16.14 -5.46 -9.96
N ALA A 260 -17.20 -6.22 -10.23
CA ALA A 260 -18.42 -6.22 -9.42
C ALA A 260 -18.18 -6.59 -7.95
N GLN A 261 -17.28 -7.56 -7.68
CA GLN A 261 -16.89 -7.89 -6.32
C GLN A 261 -16.08 -6.76 -5.69
N VAL A 262 -15.15 -6.15 -6.44
CA VAL A 262 -14.35 -5.01 -5.97
C VAL A 262 -15.25 -3.83 -5.60
N TYR A 263 -16.23 -3.47 -6.42
CA TYR A 263 -17.23 -2.43 -6.11
C TYR A 263 -18.04 -2.74 -4.86
N ALA A 264 -18.58 -3.96 -4.74
CA ALA A 264 -19.35 -4.37 -3.57
C ALA A 264 -18.50 -4.36 -2.29
N LEU A 265 -17.22 -4.74 -2.38
CA LEU A 265 -16.28 -4.68 -1.26
C LEU A 265 -15.95 -3.24 -0.86
N ALA A 266 -15.75 -2.35 -1.83
CA ALA A 266 -15.48 -0.93 -1.58
C ALA A 266 -16.68 -0.24 -0.92
N GLU A 267 -17.90 -0.48 -1.39
CA GLU A 267 -19.12 0.06 -0.77
C GLU A 267 -19.28 -0.46 0.66
N ARG A 268 -19.13 -1.78 0.87
CA ARG A 268 -19.19 -2.38 2.20
C ARG A 268 -18.12 -1.83 3.13
N ALA A 269 -16.89 -1.65 2.64
CA ALA A 269 -15.80 -1.09 3.42
C ALA A 269 -16.08 0.38 3.80
N ALA A 270 -16.55 1.21 2.87
CA ALA A 270 -16.91 2.60 3.13
C ALA A 270 -17.99 2.70 4.23
N LEU A 271 -19.06 1.91 4.11
CA LEU A 271 -20.12 1.84 5.13
C LEU A 271 -19.60 1.35 6.48
N GLY A 272 -18.76 0.32 6.49
CA GLY A 272 -18.16 -0.23 7.71
C GLY A 272 -17.23 0.75 8.42
N ARG A 273 -16.43 1.52 7.66
CA ARG A 273 -15.55 2.57 8.20
C ARG A 273 -16.34 3.75 8.74
N LEU A 274 -17.40 4.18 8.04
CA LEU A 274 -18.31 5.22 8.51
C LEU A 274 -18.99 4.80 9.82
N ALA A 275 -19.51 3.57 9.90
CA ALA A 275 -20.12 3.03 11.11
C ALA A 275 -19.13 2.90 12.28
N ALA A 276 -17.83 2.73 11.99
CA ALA A 276 -16.76 2.72 12.98
C ALA A 276 -16.29 4.13 13.41
N GLY A 277 -16.90 5.20 12.87
CA GLY A 277 -16.52 6.59 13.17
C GLY A 277 -15.17 7.01 12.58
N ILE A 278 -14.65 6.29 11.59
CA ILE A 278 -13.41 6.67 10.91
C ILE A 278 -13.74 7.78 9.93
N ALA A 279 -13.16 8.97 10.15
CA ALA A 279 -13.31 10.10 9.23
C ALA A 279 -12.78 9.70 7.84
N LEU A 280 -13.70 9.56 6.89
CA LEU A 280 -13.39 9.40 5.47
C LEU A 280 -13.05 10.78 4.92
N GLY A 281 -11.95 10.89 4.17
CA GLY A 281 -11.44 12.18 3.71
C GLY A 281 -12.54 13.00 3.03
N GLN A 282 -12.88 14.16 3.60
CA GLN A 282 -13.56 15.22 2.88
C GLN A 282 -12.58 15.76 1.86
N ASP A 283 -13.02 15.86 0.60
CA ASP A 283 -12.37 16.73 -0.37
C ASP A 283 -12.29 18.13 0.24
N LEU A 284 -11.08 18.58 0.59
CA LEU A 284 -10.81 20.00 0.79
C LEU A 284 -10.78 20.65 -0.59
N ASP A 285 -11.94 20.78 -1.21
CA ASP A 285 -12.23 21.76 -2.27
C ASP A 285 -13.72 21.71 -2.63
N ASP A 286 -14.54 22.39 -1.82
CA ASP A 286 -15.76 23.03 -2.32
C ASP A 286 -16.06 24.32 -1.53
N THR A 287 -15.16 25.30 -1.68
CA THR A 287 -15.51 26.71 -1.50
C THR A 287 -15.31 27.46 -2.82
N THR A 288 -16.07 27.08 -3.83
CA THR A 288 -16.50 28.02 -4.87
C THR A 288 -18.02 28.11 -4.85
N ALA A 289 -18.54 28.83 -3.86
CA ALA A 289 -19.91 29.34 -3.96
C ALA A 289 -19.96 30.34 -5.14
N PRO A 290 -20.85 30.18 -6.13
CA PRO A 290 -21.10 31.22 -7.10
C PRO A 290 -21.80 32.38 -6.37
N GLY A 291 -21.11 33.52 -6.30
CA GLY A 291 -21.69 34.77 -5.82
C GLY A 291 -22.90 35.15 -6.68
N GLY A 292 -24.08 35.01 -6.10
CA GLY A 292 -25.31 35.57 -6.60
C GLY A 292 -25.38 37.07 -6.28
N THR A 293 -25.49 37.87 -7.34
CA THR A 293 -26.26 39.11 -7.47
C THR A 293 -26.13 40.19 -6.39
N SER A 294 -25.45 41.28 -6.75
CA SER A 294 -26.04 42.63 -6.82
C SER A 294 -25.27 43.48 -7.82
#